data_AF-A0AA37QRY7-F1
#
_entry.id   AF-A0AA37QRY7-F1
#
_cell.length_a   1.000
_cell.length_b   1.000
_cell.length_c   1.000
_cell.angle_alpha   90.00
_cell.angle_beta   90.00
_cell.angle_gamma   90.00
#
_symmetry.space_group_name_H-M   'P 1'
#
loop_
_entity.id
_entity.type
_entity.pdbx_description
1 polymer ?
#
loop_
_entity_poly.entity_id
_entity_poly.type
_entity_poly.pdbx_seq_one_letter_code
_entity_poly.pdbx_strand_id
1 'polypeptide(L)'
;MDFDDLIVERPPTAGASPDRLDRHFYEGAVMLAYAMHLFRSEPIQEVRIHPDGQHARQIDFPGWLEKRGFRRVAKASSAFAGTFEDARGRRIVIHPQSGLSDVTAVANGVTIEAECKGGTIETRHRGRLSKMDKGLCEIVGRLMMKAPGTRPVAVMPATDVTRRVGRKLASRCAAAGIRIALVDAMGRVEYVEA
;
A
#
# COMPACT_ATOMS: atom_id res chain seq x y z
N MET A 1 -10.34 13.23 -3.58
CA MET A 1 -9.13 12.90 -4.36
C MET A 1 -9.43 11.60 -5.05
N ASP A 2 -9.37 11.61 -6.37
CA ASP A 2 -9.54 10.42 -7.20
C ASP A 2 -8.27 9.56 -7.15
N PHE A 3 -8.39 8.23 -7.20
CA PHE A 3 -7.29 7.26 -7.21
C PHE A 3 -7.42 6.28 -8.39
N ASP A 4 -8.34 6.50 -9.33
CA ASP A 4 -8.57 5.61 -10.45
C ASP A 4 -7.32 5.43 -11.34
N ASP A 5 -6.46 6.45 -11.43
CA ASP A 5 -5.17 6.41 -12.15
C ASP A 5 -4.07 5.59 -11.45
N LEU A 6 -4.34 5.03 -10.26
CA LEU A 6 -3.52 4.00 -9.64
C LEU A 6 -3.89 2.57 -10.06
N ILE A 7 -5.06 2.41 -10.68
CA ILE A 7 -5.53 1.12 -11.17
C ILE A 7 -5.11 0.96 -12.63
N VAL A 8 -4.41 -0.13 -12.90
CA VAL A 8 -3.98 -0.47 -14.26
C VAL A 8 -4.86 -1.58 -14.79
N GLU A 9 -5.60 -1.28 -15.84
CA GLU A 9 -6.39 -2.28 -16.55
C GLU A 9 -5.52 -3.06 -17.53
N ARG A 10 -5.67 -4.38 -17.54
CA ARG A 10 -5.00 -5.28 -18.47
C ARG A 10 -6.02 -6.19 -19.16
N PRO A 11 -5.69 -6.72 -20.36
CA PRO A 11 -6.51 -7.75 -20.97
C PRO A 11 -6.77 -8.91 -20.01
N PRO A 12 -7.95 -9.54 -20.08
CA PRO A 12 -8.27 -10.69 -19.24
C PRO A 12 -7.22 -11.79 -19.38
N THR A 13 -6.92 -12.45 -18.26
CA THR A 13 -6.07 -13.66 -18.27
C THR A 13 -6.69 -14.73 -19.17
N ALA A 14 -5.86 -15.55 -19.81
CA ALA A 14 -6.32 -16.70 -20.59
C ALA A 14 -7.35 -17.54 -19.80
N GLY A 15 -8.52 -17.77 -20.40
CA GLY A 15 -9.64 -18.48 -19.79
C GLY A 15 -10.63 -17.62 -19.00
N ALA A 16 -10.41 -16.31 -18.88
CA ALA A 16 -11.40 -15.36 -18.40
C ALA A 16 -12.26 -14.81 -19.55
N SER A 17 -13.45 -14.34 -19.22
CA SER A 17 -14.36 -13.74 -20.20
C SER A 17 -13.70 -12.50 -20.85
N PRO A 18 -13.72 -12.38 -22.19
CA PRO A 18 -13.02 -11.32 -22.93
C PRO A 18 -13.58 -9.92 -22.66
N ASP A 19 -14.78 -9.82 -22.09
CA ASP A 19 -15.49 -8.58 -21.77
C ASP A 19 -15.07 -7.93 -20.44
N ARG A 20 -14.18 -8.56 -19.65
CA ARG A 20 -13.76 -8.03 -18.35
C ARG A 20 -12.25 -7.86 -18.27
N LEU A 21 -11.81 -6.60 -18.29
CA LEU A 21 -10.43 -6.24 -18.04
C LEU A 21 -10.02 -6.61 -16.60
N ASP A 22 -8.78 -7.05 -16.47
CA ASP A 22 -8.16 -7.32 -15.19
C ASP A 22 -7.68 -6.01 -14.57
N ARG A 23 -8.23 -5.64 -13.41
CA ARG A 23 -7.90 -4.40 -12.70
C ARG A 23 -6.79 -4.66 -11.67
N HIS A 24 -5.58 -4.20 -11.97
CA HIS A 24 -4.40 -4.37 -11.13
C HIS A 24 -4.17 -3.16 -10.23
N PHE A 25 -4.03 -3.43 -8.94
CA PHE A 25 -3.59 -2.46 -7.94
C PHE A 25 -2.17 -2.83 -7.52
N TYR A 26 -1.18 -2.25 -8.20
CA TYR A 26 0.22 -2.58 -7.96
C TYR A 26 0.70 -2.15 -6.59
N GLU A 27 1.78 -2.75 -6.11
CA GLU A 27 2.26 -2.54 -4.75
C GLU A 27 2.64 -1.07 -4.49
N GLY A 28 3.39 -0.45 -5.41
CA GLY A 28 3.72 0.98 -5.31
C GLY A 28 2.48 1.89 -5.28
N ALA A 29 1.39 1.47 -5.93
CA ALA A 29 0.12 2.18 -5.89
C ALA A 29 -0.59 2.00 -4.54
N VAL A 30 -0.57 0.78 -3.98
CA VAL A 30 -1.06 0.52 -2.61
C VAL A 30 -0.28 1.37 -1.59
N MET A 31 1.04 1.49 -1.74
CA MET A 31 1.88 2.35 -0.90
C MET A 31 1.44 3.82 -0.97
N LEU A 32 1.24 4.38 -2.17
CA LEU A 32 0.77 5.75 -2.35
C LEU A 32 -0.62 5.96 -1.75
N ALA A 33 -1.55 5.06 -2.00
CA ALA A 33 -2.90 5.14 -1.46
C ALA A 33 -2.89 5.10 0.07
N TYR A 34 -2.07 4.23 0.66
CA TYR A 34 -1.92 4.16 2.12
C TYR A 34 -1.21 5.38 2.70
N ALA A 35 -0.18 5.91 2.04
CA ALA A 35 0.47 7.16 2.45
C ALA A 35 -0.53 8.33 2.49
N MET A 36 -1.38 8.44 1.47
CA MET A 36 -2.43 9.46 1.43
C MET A 36 -3.51 9.24 2.50
N HIS A 37 -3.78 7.99 2.87
CA HIS A 37 -4.65 7.65 3.99
C HIS A 37 -4.07 8.11 5.32
N LEU A 38 -2.78 7.87 5.58
CA LEU A 38 -2.13 8.31 6.82
C LEU A 38 -2.24 9.82 7.04
N PHE A 39 -2.09 10.65 5.98
CA PHE A 39 -2.33 12.09 6.10
C PHE A 39 -3.77 12.50 6.42
N ARG A 40 -4.75 11.63 6.18
CA ARG A 40 -6.16 11.89 6.48
C ARG A 40 -6.54 11.38 7.86
N SER A 41 -5.91 10.31 8.33
CA SER A 41 -6.29 9.62 9.56
C SER A 41 -5.39 9.88 10.76
N GLU A 42 -4.17 10.38 10.54
CA GLU A 42 -3.17 10.60 11.59
C GLU A 42 -2.64 12.05 11.55
N PRO A 43 -2.27 12.64 12.69
CA PRO A 43 -1.71 13.99 12.77
C PRO A 43 -0.23 13.99 12.36
N ILE A 44 0.05 13.68 11.10
CA ILE A 44 1.42 13.55 10.57
C ILE A 44 1.71 14.58 9.48
N GLN A 45 2.99 14.97 9.38
CA GLN A 45 3.48 15.87 8.34
C GLN A 45 4.44 15.19 7.35
N GLU A 46 4.91 13.98 7.66
CA GLU A 46 5.81 13.25 6.77
C GLU A 46 5.43 11.77 6.71
N VAL A 47 5.39 11.24 5.49
CA VAL A 47 5.33 9.80 5.20
C VAL A 47 6.53 9.44 4.33
N ARG A 48 7.16 8.33 4.63
CA ARG A 48 8.26 7.78 3.83
C ARG A 48 7.80 6.53 3.11
N ILE A 49 8.16 6.41 1.84
CA ILE A 49 7.88 5.25 1.00
C ILE A 49 9.21 4.67 0.56
N HIS A 50 9.37 3.37 0.76
CA HIS A 50 10.58 2.60 0.53
C HIS A 50 10.31 1.55 -0.55
N PRO A 51 10.10 1.96 -1.82
CA PRO A 51 9.82 1.01 -2.88
C PRO A 51 11.09 0.23 -3.23
N ASP A 52 10.92 -1.02 -3.67
CA ASP A 52 11.99 -1.77 -4.32
C ASP A 52 12.09 -1.43 -5.82
N GLY A 53 13.07 -2.01 -6.50
CA GLY A 53 13.29 -1.79 -7.92
C GLY A 53 12.17 -2.31 -8.84
N GLN A 54 11.33 -3.25 -8.38
CA GLN A 54 10.18 -3.73 -9.14
C GLN A 54 8.98 -2.78 -8.99
N HIS A 55 8.75 -2.24 -7.79
CA HIS A 55 7.66 -1.30 -7.50
C HIS A 55 7.80 -0.03 -8.33
N ALA A 56 9.03 0.50 -8.42
CA ALA A 56 9.34 1.70 -9.17
C ALA A 56 9.16 1.58 -10.71
N ARG A 57 9.06 0.36 -11.25
CA ARG A 57 8.81 0.14 -12.69
C ARG A 57 7.34 0.13 -13.05
N GLN A 58 6.45 -0.08 -12.08
CA GLN A 58 5.03 -0.28 -12.31
C GLN A 58 4.21 1.02 -12.16
N ILE A 59 4.76 2.00 -11.43
CA ILE A 59 4.07 3.24 -11.07
C ILE A 59 5.01 4.44 -11.25
N ASP A 60 4.52 5.48 -11.92
CA ASP A 60 5.15 6.80 -11.98
C ASP A 60 4.82 7.59 -10.71
N PHE A 61 5.59 7.35 -9.64
CA PHE A 61 5.38 8.05 -8.36
C PHE A 61 5.45 9.58 -8.51
N PRO A 62 6.47 10.16 -9.19
CA PRO A 62 6.57 11.61 -9.33
C PRO A 62 5.37 12.20 -10.07
N GLY A 63 5.04 11.67 -11.25
CA GLY A 63 3.93 12.20 -12.05
C GLY A 63 2.59 12.04 -11.33
N TRP A 64 2.40 10.96 -10.57
CA TRP A 64 1.18 10.76 -9.79
C TRP A 64 1.04 11.79 -8.65
N LEU A 65 2.13 12.08 -7.93
CA LEU A 65 2.17 13.06 -6.85
C LEU A 65 2.01 14.50 -7.37
N GLU A 66 2.67 14.83 -8.47
CA GLU A 66 2.62 16.16 -9.10
C GLU A 66 1.21 16.51 -9.57
N LYS A 67 0.48 15.55 -10.18
CA LYS A 67 -0.94 15.69 -10.52
C LYS A 67 -1.84 15.99 -9.31
N ARG A 68 -1.37 15.72 -8.10
CA ARG A 68 -2.10 15.92 -6.83
C ARG A 68 -1.59 17.11 -6.02
N GLY A 69 -0.84 18.00 -6.66
CA GLY A 69 -0.40 19.26 -6.07
C GLY A 69 0.80 19.14 -5.14
N PHE A 70 1.48 17.99 -5.13
CA PHE A 70 2.81 17.91 -4.53
C PHE A 70 3.85 18.46 -5.51
N ARG A 71 4.80 19.25 -5.03
CA ARG A 71 6.00 19.64 -5.77
C ARG A 71 7.18 18.84 -5.27
N ARG A 72 8.02 18.40 -6.19
CA ARG A 72 9.34 17.87 -5.82
C ARG A 72 10.23 19.01 -5.28
N VAL A 73 10.64 18.92 -4.02
CA VAL A 73 11.50 19.89 -3.34
C VAL A 73 12.94 19.40 -3.16
N ALA A 74 13.16 18.08 -3.24
CA ALA A 74 14.51 17.50 -3.27
C ALA A 74 14.55 16.30 -4.22
N LYS A 75 15.64 16.17 -4.98
CA LYS A 75 15.91 15.00 -5.84
C LYS A 75 16.76 13.98 -5.07
N ALA A 76 16.62 12.71 -5.43
CA ALA A 76 17.53 11.63 -5.03
C ALA A 76 18.26 11.05 -6.26
N SER A 77 19.08 10.03 -6.05
CA SER A 77 19.85 9.37 -7.12
C SER A 77 18.97 8.72 -8.19
N SER A 78 17.86 8.11 -7.78
CA SER A 78 16.89 7.49 -8.68
C SER A 78 15.86 8.51 -9.19
N ALA A 79 15.51 8.45 -10.48
CA ALA A 79 14.57 9.39 -11.11
C ALA A 79 13.18 9.44 -10.46
N PHE A 80 12.73 8.32 -9.88
CA PHE A 80 11.45 8.20 -9.19
C PHE A 80 11.51 8.62 -7.71
N ALA A 81 12.71 8.79 -7.15
CA ALA A 81 12.93 9.08 -5.74
C ALA A 81 13.13 10.58 -5.48
N GLY A 82 12.90 11.01 -4.24
CA GLY A 82 13.00 12.41 -3.83
C GLY A 82 12.00 12.77 -2.74
N THR A 83 12.01 14.04 -2.34
CA THR A 83 11.06 14.60 -1.39
C THR A 83 10.05 15.45 -2.13
N PHE A 84 8.77 15.21 -1.85
CA PHE A 84 7.63 15.87 -2.45
C PHE A 84 6.82 16.55 -1.36
N GLU A 85 6.43 17.80 -1.57
CA GLU A 85 5.73 18.62 -0.58
C GLU A 85 4.49 19.26 -1.20
N ASP A 86 3.36 19.21 -0.49
CA ASP A 86 2.13 19.87 -0.93
C ASP A 86 1.98 21.29 -0.35
N ALA A 87 0.92 22.00 -0.77
CA ALA A 87 0.65 23.37 -0.30
C ALA A 87 0.38 23.50 1.21
N ARG A 88 0.17 22.39 1.92
CA ARG A 88 -0.05 22.35 3.37
C ARG A 88 1.23 22.01 4.14
N GLY A 89 2.36 21.86 3.44
CA GLY A 89 3.65 21.47 4.03
C GLY A 89 3.76 19.98 4.34
N ARG A 90 2.83 19.13 3.85
CA ARG A 90 2.91 17.68 4.03
C ARG A 90 3.91 17.10 3.07
N ARG A 91 4.78 16.20 3.55
CA ARG A 91 5.90 15.64 2.80
C ARG A 91 5.78 14.15 2.55
N ILE A 92 5.93 13.72 1.30
CA ILE A 92 6.20 12.33 0.95
C ILE A 92 7.67 12.22 0.57
N VAL A 93 8.41 11.37 1.28
CA VAL A 93 9.81 11.05 0.97
C VAL A 93 9.85 9.69 0.31
N ILE A 94 10.22 9.63 -0.96
CA ILE A 94 10.44 8.39 -1.68
C ILE A 94 11.93 8.09 -1.66
N HIS A 95 12.32 7.05 -0.93
CA HIS A 95 13.71 6.64 -0.76
C HIS A 95 13.82 5.11 -0.73
N PRO A 96 14.25 4.47 -1.82
CA PRO A 96 14.49 3.03 -1.87
C PRO A 96 15.51 2.62 -0.81
N GLN A 97 15.07 1.83 0.17
CA GLN A 97 15.95 1.36 1.23
C GLN A 97 15.52 -0.03 1.69
N SER A 98 16.42 -0.99 1.52
CA SER A 98 16.22 -2.36 2.00
C SER A 98 16.21 -2.43 3.53
N GLY A 99 15.44 -3.36 4.08
CA GLY A 99 15.37 -3.61 5.52
C GLY A 99 14.41 -2.68 6.28
N LEU A 100 13.78 -1.73 5.59
CA LEU A 100 12.66 -0.94 6.12
C LEU A 100 11.33 -1.50 5.60
N SER A 101 10.24 -1.15 6.30
CA SER A 101 8.89 -1.41 5.79
C SER A 101 8.55 -0.48 4.64
N ASP A 102 7.68 -0.93 3.74
CA ASP A 102 7.35 -0.21 2.50
C ASP A 102 6.86 1.22 2.72
N VAL A 103 6.08 1.44 3.78
CA VAL A 103 5.61 2.77 4.17
C VAL A 103 5.87 2.98 5.66
N THR A 104 6.49 4.10 6.02
CA THR A 104 6.71 4.48 7.42
C THR A 104 6.27 5.92 7.70
N ALA A 105 5.79 6.15 8.92
CA ALA A 105 5.44 7.49 9.42
C ALA A 105 5.55 7.52 10.94
N VAL A 106 5.74 8.69 11.54
CA VAL A 106 5.71 8.86 13.00
C VAL A 106 4.47 9.63 13.39
N ALA A 107 3.58 8.99 14.14
CA ALA A 107 2.35 9.60 14.66
C ALA A 107 2.36 9.53 16.19
N ASN A 108 2.23 10.68 16.85
CA ASN A 108 2.24 10.80 18.32
C ASN A 108 3.45 10.10 18.99
N GLY A 109 4.64 10.22 18.39
CA GLY A 109 5.87 9.62 18.89
C GLY A 109 6.02 8.11 18.63
N VAL A 110 5.05 7.47 17.97
CA VAL A 110 5.09 6.03 17.63
C VAL A 110 5.26 5.86 16.13
N THR A 111 6.22 5.02 15.73
CA THR A 111 6.44 4.69 14.32
C THR A 111 5.34 3.74 13.83
N ILE A 112 4.62 4.15 12.80
CA ILE A 112 3.78 3.28 11.98
C ILE A 112 4.68 2.62 10.93
N GLU A 113 4.63 1.29 10.86
CA GLU A 113 5.39 0.51 9.89
C GLU A 113 4.42 -0.34 9.08
N ALA A 114 4.28 -0.03 7.80
CA ALA A 114 3.35 -0.70 6.91
C ALA A 114 4.07 -1.51 5.84
N GLU A 115 3.74 -2.79 5.78
CA GLU A 115 4.14 -3.69 4.71
C GLU A 115 2.97 -3.78 3.73
N CYS A 116 3.23 -3.47 2.46
CA CYS A 116 2.24 -3.37 1.41
C CYS A 116 2.38 -4.54 0.46
N LYS A 117 1.29 -4.97 -0.15
CA LYS A 117 1.37 -5.89 -1.29
C LYS A 117 0.29 -5.61 -2.30
N GLY A 118 0.67 -5.66 -3.57
CA GLY A 118 -0.24 -5.46 -4.70
C GLY A 118 -1.17 -6.65 -4.94
N GLY A 119 -2.15 -6.47 -5.82
CA GLY A 119 -3.11 -7.52 -6.16
C GLY A 119 -4.04 -7.16 -7.32
N THR A 120 -4.96 -8.06 -7.63
CA THR A 120 -6.03 -7.82 -8.62
C THR A 120 -7.34 -7.64 -7.87
N ILE A 121 -7.99 -6.49 -8.02
CA ILE A 121 -9.17 -6.12 -7.21
C ILE A 121 -10.37 -7.01 -7.53
N GLU A 122 -10.57 -7.32 -8.80
CA GLU A 122 -11.76 -8.01 -9.30
C GLU A 122 -11.39 -9.19 -10.18
N THR A 123 -10.92 -10.28 -9.57
CA THR A 123 -10.55 -11.48 -10.29
C THR A 123 -11.30 -12.70 -9.81
N ARG A 124 -11.68 -13.59 -10.74
CA ARG A 124 -12.15 -14.94 -10.42
C ARG A 124 -11.07 -16.01 -10.66
N HIS A 125 -9.91 -15.59 -11.16
CA HIS A 125 -8.82 -16.50 -11.48
C HIS A 125 -8.24 -17.10 -10.19
N ARG A 126 -8.42 -18.41 -10.00
CA ARG A 126 -8.02 -19.14 -8.77
C ARG A 126 -6.57 -18.89 -8.38
N GLY A 127 -5.65 -18.86 -9.34
CA GLY A 127 -4.24 -18.61 -9.06
C GLY A 127 -3.97 -17.20 -8.51
N ARG A 128 -4.76 -16.19 -8.89
CA ARG A 128 -4.59 -14.81 -8.38
C ARG A 128 -5.24 -14.66 -7.01
N LEU A 129 -6.41 -15.28 -6.82
CA LEU A 129 -7.04 -15.39 -5.52
C LEU A 129 -6.11 -16.05 -4.49
N SER A 130 -5.46 -17.16 -4.87
CA SER A 130 -4.47 -17.84 -4.02
C SER A 130 -3.25 -16.96 -3.72
N LYS A 131 -2.76 -16.19 -4.70
CA LYS A 131 -1.66 -15.23 -4.46
C LYS A 131 -2.04 -14.13 -3.47
N MET A 132 -3.28 -13.62 -3.49
CA MET A 132 -3.73 -12.61 -2.53
C MET A 132 -3.82 -13.17 -1.10
N ASP A 133 -4.34 -14.39 -0.95
CA ASP A 133 -4.41 -15.09 0.35
C ASP A 133 -3.00 -15.30 0.94
N LYS A 134 -2.11 -15.92 0.14
CA LYS A 134 -0.70 -16.10 0.51
C LYS A 134 -0.02 -14.78 0.83
N GLY A 135 -0.28 -13.75 0.03
CA GLY A 135 0.31 -12.43 0.19
C GLY A 135 0.00 -11.78 1.54
N LEU A 136 -1.27 -11.84 1.99
CA LEU A 136 -1.63 -11.30 3.30
C LEU A 136 -0.99 -12.13 4.44
N CYS A 137 -1.01 -13.46 4.33
CA CYS A 137 -0.35 -14.33 5.31
C CYS A 137 1.17 -14.06 5.43
N GLU A 138 1.85 -13.86 4.30
CA GLU A 138 3.28 -13.53 4.23
C GLU A 138 3.60 -12.20 4.93
N ILE A 139 2.83 -11.15 4.63
CA ILE A 139 3.00 -9.84 5.27
C ILE A 139 2.81 -9.95 6.78
N VAL A 140 1.73 -10.59 7.22
CA VAL A 140 1.45 -10.78 8.65
C VAL A 140 2.57 -11.56 9.32
N GLY A 141 3.07 -12.63 8.69
CA GLY A 141 4.20 -13.41 9.20
C GLY A 141 5.47 -12.58 9.35
N ARG A 142 5.77 -11.69 8.39
CA ARG A 142 6.91 -10.77 8.47
C ARG A 142 6.74 -9.77 9.60
N LEU A 143 5.55 -9.17 9.74
CA LEU A 143 5.26 -8.19 10.79
C LEU A 143 5.33 -8.81 12.20
N MET A 144 4.97 -10.09 12.36
CA MET A 144 5.11 -10.81 13.63
C MET A 144 6.56 -10.95 14.10
N MET A 145 7.54 -10.85 13.20
CA MET A 145 8.96 -10.94 13.54
C MET A 145 9.57 -9.59 13.92
N LYS A 146 8.83 -8.49 13.83
CA LYS A 146 9.34 -7.15 14.15
C LYS A 146 9.45 -6.96 15.67
N ALA A 147 10.43 -6.14 16.06
CA ALA A 147 10.63 -5.77 17.44
C ALA A 147 9.43 -4.94 17.96
N PRO A 148 9.07 -5.06 19.26
CA PRO A 148 8.07 -4.21 19.88
C PRO A 148 8.42 -2.72 19.77
N GLY A 149 7.41 -1.86 19.87
CA GLY A 149 7.58 -0.40 19.89
C GLY A 149 7.13 0.34 18.64
N THR A 150 6.64 -0.38 17.63
CA THR A 150 6.01 0.20 16.43
C THR A 150 4.53 -0.17 16.35
N ARG A 151 3.80 0.49 15.46
CA ARG A 151 2.42 0.17 15.05
C ARG A 151 2.48 -0.55 13.71
N PRO A 152 2.65 -1.88 13.67
CA PRO A 152 2.73 -2.63 12.43
C PRO A 152 1.38 -2.70 11.71
N VAL A 153 1.39 -2.53 10.39
CA VAL A 153 0.18 -2.58 9.54
C VAL A 153 0.43 -3.43 8.30
N ALA A 154 -0.40 -4.44 8.09
CA ALA A 154 -0.46 -5.20 6.85
C ALA A 154 -1.41 -4.48 5.88
N VAL A 155 -0.94 -4.08 4.69
CA VAL A 155 -1.72 -3.30 3.72
C VAL A 155 -1.91 -4.10 2.43
N MET A 156 -3.18 -4.32 2.04
CA MET A 156 -3.54 -5.11 0.85
C MET A 156 -4.70 -4.45 0.09
N PRO A 157 -4.90 -4.73 -1.21
CA PRO A 157 -6.12 -4.38 -1.91
C PRO A 157 -7.36 -4.97 -1.24
N ALA A 158 -8.44 -4.20 -1.21
CA ALA A 158 -9.73 -4.62 -0.69
C ALA A 158 -10.46 -5.52 -1.69
N THR A 159 -10.50 -6.82 -1.39
CA THR A 159 -11.16 -7.86 -2.18
C THR A 159 -11.90 -8.80 -1.24
N ASP A 160 -12.84 -9.58 -1.75
CA ASP A 160 -13.55 -10.58 -0.92
C ASP A 160 -12.60 -11.61 -0.30
N VAL A 161 -11.51 -11.94 -1.01
CA VAL A 161 -10.48 -12.86 -0.50
C VAL A 161 -9.70 -12.23 0.65
N THR A 162 -9.17 -11.02 0.46
CA THR A 162 -8.36 -10.34 1.48
C THR A 162 -9.19 -9.98 2.70
N ARG A 163 -10.48 -9.63 2.53
CA ARG A 163 -11.44 -9.48 3.63
C ARG A 163 -11.63 -10.77 4.42
N ARG A 164 -11.92 -11.87 3.72
CA ARG A 164 -12.15 -13.17 4.37
C ARG A 164 -10.90 -13.65 5.12
N VAL A 165 -9.72 -13.55 4.51
CA VAL A 165 -8.45 -13.94 5.12
C VAL A 165 -8.11 -13.01 6.28
N GLY A 166 -8.29 -11.70 6.10
CA GLY A 166 -8.10 -10.70 7.15
C GLY A 166 -8.93 -11.02 8.39
N ARG A 167 -10.24 -11.31 8.24
CA ARG A 167 -11.11 -11.67 9.37
C ARG A 167 -10.63 -12.93 10.10
N LYS A 168 -10.13 -13.93 9.37
CA LYS A 168 -9.55 -15.14 9.99
C LYS A 168 -8.28 -14.84 10.80
N LEU A 169 -7.50 -13.85 10.38
CA LEU A 169 -6.24 -13.47 11.02
C LEU A 169 -6.42 -12.39 12.10
N ALA A 170 -7.58 -11.75 12.17
CA ALA A 170 -7.79 -10.52 12.93
C ALA A 170 -7.46 -10.67 14.42
N SER A 171 -7.98 -11.71 15.09
CA SER A 171 -7.72 -11.92 16.52
C SER A 171 -6.22 -12.19 16.81
N ARG A 172 -5.54 -12.94 15.92
CA ARG A 172 -4.09 -13.20 16.04
C ARG A 172 -3.27 -11.94 15.77
N CYS A 173 -3.67 -11.13 14.79
CA CYS A 173 -3.01 -9.87 14.49
C CYS A 173 -3.19 -8.87 15.63
N ALA A 174 -4.40 -8.76 16.18
CA ALA A 174 -4.70 -7.90 17.32
C ALA A 174 -3.84 -8.27 18.55
N ALA A 175 -3.70 -9.56 18.86
CA ALA A 175 -2.84 -10.03 19.95
C ALA A 175 -1.35 -9.67 19.73
N ALA A 176 -0.92 -9.51 18.49
CA ALA A 176 0.43 -9.09 18.12
C ALA A 176 0.54 -7.56 17.87
N GLY A 177 -0.52 -6.78 18.09
CA GLY A 177 -0.55 -5.34 17.80
C GLY A 177 -0.54 -4.98 16.31
N ILE A 178 -0.78 -5.94 15.42
CA ILE A 178 -0.81 -5.77 13.96
C ILE A 178 -2.20 -5.37 13.53
N ARG A 179 -2.30 -4.28 12.75
CA ARG A 179 -3.54 -3.90 12.06
C ARG A 179 -3.53 -4.44 10.64
N ILE A 180 -4.70 -4.77 10.11
CA ILE A 180 -4.86 -5.11 8.69
C ILE A 180 -5.66 -3.98 8.04
N ALA A 181 -5.07 -3.33 7.03
CA ALA A 181 -5.66 -2.26 6.25
C ALA A 181 -5.93 -2.75 4.83
N LEU A 182 -7.19 -2.67 4.40
CA LEU A 182 -7.59 -3.04 3.05
C LEU A 182 -7.95 -1.79 2.25
N VAL A 183 -7.27 -1.59 1.13
CA VAL A 183 -7.35 -0.38 0.31
C VAL A 183 -8.17 -0.65 -0.95
N ASP A 184 -9.24 0.10 -1.16
CA ASP A 184 -10.05 -0.03 -2.38
C ASP A 184 -9.51 0.81 -3.55
N ALA A 185 -10.13 0.68 -4.73
CA ALA A 185 -9.75 1.40 -5.94
C ALA A 185 -9.81 2.94 -5.80
N MET A 186 -10.61 3.44 -4.86
CA MET A 186 -10.76 4.88 -4.60
C MET A 186 -9.79 5.37 -3.52
N GLY A 187 -8.85 4.52 -3.07
CA GLY A 187 -7.89 4.84 -2.01
C GLY A 187 -8.53 4.96 -0.63
N ARG A 188 -9.74 4.42 -0.43
CA ARG A 188 -10.37 4.31 0.89
C ARG A 188 -9.79 3.10 1.61
N VAL A 189 -9.60 3.22 2.92
CA VAL A 189 -9.02 2.18 3.76
C VAL A 189 -10.06 1.69 4.75
N GLU A 190 -10.37 0.40 4.70
CA GLU A 190 -11.07 -0.30 5.78
C GLU A 190 -10.04 -1.02 6.65
N TYR A 191 -10.15 -0.90 7.98
CA TYR A 191 -9.37 -1.72 8.89
C TYR A 191 -10.18 -2.95 9.26
N VAL A 192 -9.55 -4.13 9.22
CA VAL A 192 -10.20 -5.36 9.66
C VAL A 192 -10.15 -5.43 11.18
N GLU A 193 -11.33 -5.57 11.80
CA GLU A 193 -11.49 -5.70 13.25
C GLU A 193 -11.52 -7.18 13.67
N ALA A 194 -11.15 -7.41 14.94
CA ALA A 194 -11.06 -8.73 15.56
C ALA A 194 -12.40 -9.23 16.10
#